data_AF-A0A849TRX8-F1
#
_entry.id   AF-A0A849TRX8-F1
#
_cell.length_a   1.000
_cell.length_b   1.000
_cell.length_c   1.000
_cell.angle_alpha   90.00
_cell.angle_beta   90.00
_cell.angle_gamma   90.00
#
_symmetry.space_group_name_H-M   'P 1'
#
loop_
_entity.id
_entity.type
_entity.pdbx_description
1 polymer ?
#
loop_
_entity_poly.entity_id
_entity_poly.type
_entity_poly.pdbx_seq_one_letter_code
_entity_poly.pdbx_strand_id
1 'polypeptide(L)'
;MTELPLSDPVAQHDDQLLTHQISTVQSADDTLKKADDLVRHNSHADVKKAASYYLAAAHFLESRDPARSIQAYQSAGQQLHWLQQFTEAGGAFFNAGRVAEQAVSAMSAGPDQHRLQHLAVQAYSRANNSFAEGGELELSETHYVNERNARLAWAKMQGKQPLFLRTPKATSIFATDIPRWTAWGSGVLVVFTLLYELFFRLQWLEPLGNTTPSVWIPVWSGFYYMINVTSSLALVEYQPVHPICQAVVMLNVIVGYLFLGIGIGIVGRMTQTH
;
A
#
# COMPACT_ATOMS: atom_id res chain seq x y z
N MET A 1 10.96 8.68 12.23
CA MET A 1 10.89 10.13 12.03
C MET A 1 11.81 10.47 10.89
N THR A 2 11.22 10.67 9.72
CA THR A 2 11.84 11.35 8.58
C THR A 2 10.64 11.88 7.78
N GLU A 3 10.33 13.15 8.00
CA GLU A 3 9.46 13.92 7.12
C GLU A 3 10.15 14.00 5.76
N LEU A 4 9.45 13.60 4.69
CA LEU A 4 9.84 13.93 3.32
C LEU A 4 8.86 15.01 2.85
N PRO A 5 9.22 16.29 2.95
CA PRO A 5 8.51 17.37 2.30
C PRO A 5 9.10 17.50 0.89
N LEU A 6 8.46 16.90 -0.12
CA LEU A 6 8.59 17.42 -1.48
C LEU A 6 7.32 18.18 -1.79
N SER A 7 7.19 19.32 -1.14
CA SER A 7 6.31 20.37 -1.62
C SER A 7 7.12 21.21 -2.60
N ASP A 8 6.57 21.44 -3.78
CA ASP A 8 7.10 22.42 -4.72
C ASP A 8 7.21 23.77 -3.99
N PRO A 9 8.41 24.38 -3.87
CA PRO A 9 8.63 25.58 -3.07
C PRO A 9 7.80 26.78 -3.57
N VAL A 10 7.36 26.76 -4.83
CA VAL A 10 6.47 27.77 -5.41
C VAL A 10 5.03 27.59 -4.93
N ALA A 11 4.55 26.35 -4.88
CA ALA A 11 3.22 26.03 -4.34
C ALA A 11 3.12 26.32 -2.83
N GLN A 12 4.19 26.06 -2.07
CA GLN A 12 4.28 26.46 -0.66
C GLN A 12 4.24 27.97 -0.45
N HIS A 13 4.83 28.75 -1.35
CA HIS A 13 4.86 30.20 -1.21
C HIS A 13 3.47 30.82 -1.48
N ASP A 14 2.78 30.32 -2.51
CA ASP A 14 1.41 30.74 -2.82
C ASP A 14 0.40 30.28 -1.75
N ASP A 15 0.54 29.05 -1.23
CA ASP A 15 -0.29 28.54 -0.13
C ASP A 15 -0.02 29.32 1.17
N GLN A 16 1.22 29.66 1.49
CA GLN A 16 1.54 30.48 2.67
C GLN A 16 0.99 31.91 2.55
N LEU A 17 1.06 32.51 1.35
CA LEU A 17 0.49 33.84 1.07
C LEU A 17 -1.04 33.84 1.19
N LEU A 18 -1.74 32.84 0.65
CA LEU A 18 -3.19 32.71 0.79
C LEU A 18 -3.61 32.39 2.23
N THR A 19 -2.87 31.52 2.93
CA THR A 19 -3.15 31.19 4.34
C THR A 19 -2.99 32.42 5.24
N HIS A 20 -2.01 33.29 4.96
CA HIS A 20 -1.86 34.58 5.64
C HIS A 20 -2.98 35.57 5.29
N GLN A 21 -3.50 35.58 4.06
CA GLN A 21 -4.65 36.42 3.70
C GLN A 21 -5.95 35.99 4.38
N ILE A 22 -6.17 34.68 4.57
CA ILE A 22 -7.33 34.15 5.32
C ILE A 22 -7.24 34.53 6.81
N SER A 23 -6.03 34.69 7.35
CA SER A 23 -5.85 35.09 8.76
C SER A 23 -6.23 36.55 9.05
N THR A 24 -6.36 37.42 8.04
CA THR A 24 -6.44 38.87 8.26
C THR A 24 -7.59 39.60 7.56
N VAL A 25 -8.23 39.08 6.50
CA VAL A 25 -9.23 39.89 5.75
C VAL A 25 -10.51 39.14 5.29
N GLN A 26 -10.63 37.80 5.39
CA GLN A 26 -11.84 37.08 4.95
C GLN A 26 -12.16 35.82 5.76
N SER A 27 -13.45 35.61 6.06
CA SER A 27 -13.92 34.38 6.71
C SER A 27 -13.67 33.16 5.82
N ALA A 28 -13.37 32.00 6.41
CA ALA A 28 -13.28 30.74 5.66
C ALA A 28 -14.54 30.45 4.82
N ASP A 29 -15.71 30.89 5.29
CA ASP A 29 -16.97 30.81 4.56
C ASP A 29 -16.97 31.64 3.26
N ASP A 30 -16.39 32.84 3.30
CA ASP A 30 -16.28 33.71 2.13
C ASP A 30 -15.32 33.11 1.11
N THR A 31 -14.23 32.49 1.58
CA THR A 31 -13.25 31.80 0.75
C THR A 31 -13.85 30.58 0.07
N LEU A 32 -14.62 29.76 0.79
CA LEU A 32 -15.32 28.61 0.22
C LEU A 32 -16.36 29.05 -0.82
N LYS A 33 -17.14 30.10 -0.53
CA LYS A 33 -18.12 30.64 -1.48
C LYS A 33 -17.47 31.17 -2.75
N LYS A 34 -16.33 31.84 -2.64
CA LYS A 34 -15.53 32.28 -3.80
C LYS A 34 -15.03 31.09 -4.62
N ALA A 35 -14.60 30.02 -3.97
CA ALA A 35 -14.18 28.81 -4.65
C ALA A 35 -15.35 28.18 -5.43
N ASP A 36 -16.54 28.06 -4.79
CA ASP A 36 -17.76 27.59 -5.44
C ASP A 36 -18.15 28.42 -6.67
N ASP A 37 -18.09 29.76 -6.56
CA ASP A 37 -18.41 30.66 -7.66
C ASP A 37 -17.40 30.51 -8.82
N LEU A 38 -16.12 30.28 -8.54
CA LEU A 38 -15.10 30.02 -9.57
C LEU A 38 -15.29 28.68 -10.28
N VAL A 39 -15.65 27.61 -9.56
CA VAL A 39 -15.95 26.30 -10.17
C VAL A 39 -17.08 26.40 -11.19
N ARG A 40 -18.08 27.26 -10.97
CA ARG A 40 -19.22 27.45 -11.90
C ARG A 40 -18.81 28.04 -13.25
N HIS A 41 -17.72 28.80 -13.31
CA HIS A 41 -17.22 29.36 -14.57
C HIS A 41 -16.53 28.30 -15.44
N ASN A 42 -16.12 27.17 -14.83
CA ASN A 42 -15.64 25.95 -15.48
C ASN A 42 -14.46 26.16 -16.46
N SER A 43 -13.69 27.24 -16.27
CA SER A 43 -12.45 27.47 -16.99
C SER A 43 -11.28 26.83 -16.26
N HIS A 44 -10.26 26.36 -16.99
CA HIS A 44 -9.10 25.69 -16.39
C HIS A 44 -8.38 26.57 -15.35
N ALA A 45 -8.28 27.88 -15.62
CA ALA A 45 -7.65 28.83 -14.70
C ALA A 45 -8.51 29.07 -13.45
N ASP A 46 -9.83 29.17 -13.60
CA ASP A 46 -10.75 29.37 -12.47
C ASP A 46 -10.83 28.13 -11.59
N VAL A 47 -10.80 26.93 -12.18
CA VAL A 47 -10.78 25.66 -11.43
C VAL A 47 -9.49 25.52 -10.62
N LYS A 48 -8.33 25.88 -11.20
CA LYS A 48 -7.06 25.89 -10.44
C LYS A 48 -7.10 26.87 -9.28
N LYS A 49 -7.66 28.06 -9.50
CA LYS A 49 -7.82 29.08 -8.46
C LYS A 49 -8.84 28.66 -7.40
N ALA A 50 -9.91 27.97 -7.78
CA ALA A 50 -10.87 27.40 -6.84
C ALA A 50 -10.21 26.33 -5.96
N ALA A 51 -9.38 25.46 -6.55
CA ALA A 51 -8.64 24.44 -5.80
C ALA A 51 -7.73 25.05 -4.72
N SER A 52 -6.99 26.11 -5.03
CA SER A 52 -6.15 26.79 -4.03
C SER A 52 -6.98 27.46 -2.91
N TYR A 53 -8.12 28.07 -3.25
CA TYR A 53 -9.03 28.60 -2.23
C TYR A 53 -9.61 27.49 -1.33
N TYR A 54 -9.96 26.33 -1.88
CA TYR A 54 -10.39 25.18 -1.09
C TYR A 54 -9.29 24.67 -0.17
N LEU A 55 -8.04 24.54 -0.65
CA LEU A 55 -6.91 24.10 0.18
C LEU A 55 -6.66 25.07 1.33
N ALA A 56 -6.62 26.37 1.03
CA ALA A 56 -6.36 27.40 2.03
C ALA A 56 -7.48 27.46 3.08
N ALA A 57 -8.75 27.35 2.67
CA ALA A 57 -9.87 27.24 3.60
C ALA A 57 -9.81 25.94 4.42
N ALA A 58 -9.44 24.82 3.82
CA ALA A 58 -9.33 23.53 4.49
C ALA A 58 -8.28 23.56 5.61
N HIS A 59 -7.08 24.10 5.33
CA HIS A 59 -6.00 24.27 6.29
C HIS A 59 -6.43 25.15 7.48
N PHE A 60 -7.12 26.26 7.21
CA PHE A 60 -7.62 27.14 8.26
C PHE A 60 -8.68 26.46 9.16
N LEU A 61 -9.49 25.56 8.59
CA LEU A 61 -10.58 24.90 9.29
C LEU A 61 -10.16 23.64 10.06
N GLU A 62 -8.95 23.09 9.85
CA GLU A 62 -8.52 21.80 10.43
C GLU A 62 -8.79 21.68 11.95
N SER A 63 -8.47 22.74 12.71
CA SER A 63 -8.61 22.75 14.17
C SER A 63 -9.92 23.37 14.67
N ARG A 64 -10.72 23.97 13.78
CA ARG A 64 -11.92 24.75 14.12
C ARG A 64 -13.21 24.02 13.75
N ASP A 65 -13.25 23.47 12.54
CA ASP A 65 -14.35 22.68 12.01
C ASP A 65 -13.78 21.56 11.12
N PRO A 66 -13.43 20.41 11.72
CA PRO A 66 -12.87 19.29 10.99
C PRO A 66 -13.78 18.77 9.88
N ALA A 67 -15.10 18.81 10.07
CA ALA A 67 -16.05 18.33 9.06
C ALA A 67 -16.01 19.18 7.80
N ARG A 68 -15.96 20.50 7.95
CA ARG A 68 -15.85 21.43 6.81
C ARG A 68 -14.44 21.42 6.21
N SER A 69 -13.40 21.25 7.02
CA SER A 69 -12.03 21.05 6.53
C SER A 69 -11.92 19.82 5.61
N ILE A 70 -12.48 18.68 6.02
CA ILE A 70 -12.50 17.45 5.21
C ILE A 70 -13.21 17.69 3.87
N GLN A 71 -14.37 18.35 3.89
CA GLN A 71 -15.12 18.67 2.66
C GLN A 71 -14.31 19.57 1.73
N ALA A 72 -13.68 20.62 2.27
CA ALA A 72 -12.85 21.54 1.51
C ALA A 72 -11.65 20.83 0.86
N TYR A 73 -10.96 19.94 1.58
CA TYR A 73 -9.91 19.10 0.99
C TYR A 73 -10.43 18.16 -0.10
N GLN A 74 -11.59 17.55 0.09
CA GLN A 74 -12.19 16.69 -0.93
C GLN A 74 -12.55 17.47 -2.20
N SER A 75 -13.09 18.68 -2.05
CA SER A 75 -13.38 19.58 -3.17
C SER A 75 -12.09 19.99 -3.89
N ALA A 76 -11.05 20.41 -3.15
CA ALA A 76 -9.74 20.71 -3.73
C ALA A 76 -9.18 19.53 -4.52
N GLY A 77 -9.15 18.34 -3.91
CA GLY A 77 -8.64 17.13 -4.54
C GLY A 77 -9.40 16.78 -5.82
N GLN A 78 -10.73 16.94 -5.84
CA GLN A 78 -11.54 16.68 -7.03
C GLN A 78 -11.23 17.66 -8.17
N GLN A 79 -11.06 18.96 -7.85
CA GLN A 79 -10.71 19.96 -8.87
C GLN A 79 -9.30 19.71 -9.43
N LEU A 80 -8.32 19.43 -8.58
CA LEU A 80 -6.94 19.13 -8.99
C LEU A 80 -6.87 17.83 -9.82
N HIS A 81 -7.66 16.83 -9.45
CA HIS A 81 -7.75 15.57 -10.19
C HIS A 81 -8.32 15.79 -11.60
N TRP A 82 -9.35 16.62 -11.72
CA TRP A 82 -9.90 17.02 -13.02
C TRP A 82 -8.88 17.77 -13.89
N LEU A 83 -8.03 18.60 -13.27
CA LEU A 83 -6.90 19.27 -13.93
C LEU A 83 -5.70 18.36 -14.23
N GLN A 84 -5.80 17.06 -13.95
CA GLN A 84 -4.71 16.07 -14.08
C GLN A 84 -3.48 16.40 -13.22
N GLN A 85 -3.64 17.25 -12.18
CA GLN A 85 -2.60 17.51 -11.17
C GLN A 85 -2.65 16.42 -10.10
N PHE A 86 -2.37 15.18 -10.52
CA PHE A 86 -2.64 13.97 -9.74
C PHE A 86 -1.91 13.92 -8.38
N THR A 87 -0.65 14.35 -8.33
CA THR A 87 0.13 14.38 -7.08
C THR A 87 -0.44 15.37 -6.07
N GLU A 88 -0.83 16.58 -6.52
CA GLU A 88 -1.45 17.61 -5.69
C GLU A 88 -2.84 17.17 -5.20
N ALA A 89 -3.63 16.53 -6.10
CA ALA A 89 -4.91 15.92 -5.75
C ALA A 89 -4.76 14.83 -4.69
N GLY A 90 -3.73 13.97 -4.84
CA GLY A 90 -3.38 12.93 -3.88
C GLY A 90 -3.07 13.51 -2.50
N GLY A 91 -2.30 14.60 -2.45
CA GLY A 91 -2.00 15.33 -1.21
C GLY A 91 -3.26 15.90 -0.53
N ALA A 92 -4.16 16.50 -1.31
CA ALA A 92 -5.42 17.03 -0.79
C ALA A 92 -6.30 15.93 -0.19
N PHE A 93 -6.48 14.80 -0.90
CA PHE A 93 -7.25 13.67 -0.40
C PHE A 93 -6.58 13.00 0.82
N PHE A 94 -5.25 12.93 0.86
CA PHE A 94 -4.54 12.44 2.03
C PHE A 94 -4.81 13.31 3.27
N ASN A 95 -4.76 14.64 3.13
CA ASN A 95 -5.07 15.56 4.22
C ASN A 95 -6.52 15.44 4.69
N ALA A 96 -7.48 15.26 3.78
CA ALA A 96 -8.87 14.94 4.16
C ALA A 96 -8.95 13.68 5.04
N GLY A 97 -8.22 12.62 4.67
CA GLY A 97 -8.16 11.37 5.43
C GLY A 97 -7.56 11.55 6.82
N ARG A 98 -6.44 12.27 6.91
CA ARG A 98 -5.75 12.59 8.17
C ARG A 98 -6.65 13.37 9.13
N VAL A 99 -7.29 14.44 8.66
CA VAL A 99 -8.18 15.27 9.49
C VAL A 99 -9.39 14.45 9.96
N ALA A 100 -9.93 13.58 9.10
CA ALA A 100 -11.03 12.69 9.48
C ALA A 100 -10.62 11.70 10.58
N GLU A 101 -9.44 11.08 10.51
CA GLU A 101 -8.95 10.17 11.56
C GLU A 101 -8.66 10.92 12.87
N GLN A 102 -8.07 12.11 12.78
CA GLN A 102 -7.85 12.97 13.96
C GLN A 102 -9.18 13.32 14.64
N ALA A 103 -10.19 13.73 13.87
CA ALA A 103 -11.52 14.02 14.38
C ALA A 103 -12.16 12.78 15.02
N VAL A 104 -12.08 11.62 14.37
CA VAL A 104 -12.57 10.34 14.91
C VAL A 104 -11.94 10.00 16.26
N SER A 105 -10.63 10.23 16.41
CA SER A 105 -9.88 9.90 17.62
C SER A 105 -10.26 10.77 18.82
N ALA A 106 -10.72 12.00 18.56
CA ALA A 106 -11.17 12.95 19.57
C ALA A 106 -12.65 12.78 19.95
N MET A 107 -13.40 11.94 19.24
CA MET A 107 -14.84 11.77 19.42
C MET A 107 -15.20 10.54 20.24
N SER A 108 -16.32 10.65 20.97
CA SER A 108 -16.95 9.50 21.62
C SER A 108 -17.55 8.55 20.59
N ALA A 109 -17.61 7.26 20.95
CA ALA A 109 -18.21 6.24 20.09
C ALA A 109 -19.66 6.58 19.72
N GLY A 110 -19.97 6.58 18.43
CA GLY A 110 -21.28 6.98 17.92
C GLY A 110 -21.37 7.00 16.39
N PRO A 111 -22.57 7.24 15.83
CA PRO A 111 -22.81 7.19 14.37
C PRO A 111 -21.95 8.20 13.59
N ASP A 112 -21.68 9.37 14.16
CA ASP A 112 -20.82 10.37 13.52
C ASP A 112 -19.35 9.93 13.45
N GLN A 113 -18.89 9.17 14.44
CA GLN A 113 -17.56 8.55 14.42
C GLN A 113 -17.44 7.55 13.26
N HIS A 114 -18.48 6.72 13.04
CA HIS A 114 -18.52 5.80 11.91
C HIS A 114 -18.51 6.53 10.56
N ARG A 115 -19.25 7.64 10.45
CA ARG A 115 -19.31 8.45 9.24
C ARG A 115 -17.96 9.07 8.91
N LEU A 116 -17.29 9.67 9.88
CA LEU A 116 -15.97 10.27 9.69
C LEU A 116 -14.91 9.21 9.37
N GLN A 117 -14.97 8.04 10.02
CA GLN A 117 -14.05 6.95 9.69
C GLN A 117 -14.27 6.43 8.26
N HIS A 118 -15.52 6.37 7.80
CA HIS A 118 -15.81 6.02 6.41
C HIS A 118 -15.30 7.08 5.43
N LEU A 119 -15.41 8.37 5.77
CA LEU A 119 -14.82 9.45 4.98
C LEU A 119 -13.29 9.34 4.91
N ALA A 120 -12.63 8.94 6.01
CA ALA A 120 -11.19 8.69 6.01
C ALA A 120 -10.80 7.58 5.02
N VAL A 121 -11.53 6.47 5.02
CA VAL A 121 -11.32 5.36 4.07
C VAL A 121 -11.46 5.84 2.63
N GLN A 122 -12.51 6.58 2.31
CA GLN A 122 -12.74 7.10 0.97
C GLN A 122 -11.64 8.08 0.54
N ALA A 123 -11.22 8.95 1.45
CA ALA A 123 -10.18 9.94 1.20
C ALA A 123 -8.83 9.25 0.90
N TYR A 124 -8.40 8.28 1.71
CA TYR A 124 -7.16 7.55 1.43
C TYR A 124 -7.24 6.70 0.16
N SER A 125 -8.40 6.12 -0.16
CA SER A 125 -8.60 5.40 -1.43
C SER A 125 -8.43 6.32 -2.63
N ARG A 126 -9.00 7.53 -2.58
CA ARG A 126 -8.80 8.54 -3.63
C ARG A 126 -7.35 9.02 -3.71
N ALA A 127 -6.71 9.25 -2.57
CA ALA A 127 -5.29 9.63 -2.53
C ALA A 127 -4.41 8.57 -3.21
N ASN A 128 -4.60 7.29 -2.84
CA ASN A 128 -3.90 6.16 -3.43
C ASN A 128 -4.06 6.12 -4.96
N ASN A 129 -5.30 6.22 -5.44
CA ASN A 129 -5.58 6.21 -6.89
C ASN A 129 -4.93 7.41 -7.60
N SER A 130 -5.01 8.63 -7.03
CA SER A 130 -4.39 9.81 -7.62
C SER A 130 -2.87 9.68 -7.69
N PHE A 131 -2.19 9.20 -6.65
CA PHE A 131 -0.75 8.97 -6.74
C PHE A 131 -0.38 7.88 -7.76
N ALA A 132 -1.18 6.82 -7.86
CA ALA A 132 -0.95 5.78 -8.87
C ALA A 132 -1.09 6.34 -10.30
N GLU A 133 -2.12 7.16 -10.55
CA GLU A 133 -2.34 7.82 -11.85
C GLU A 133 -1.25 8.86 -12.17
N GLY A 134 -0.68 9.51 -11.16
CA GLY A 134 0.46 10.41 -11.31
C GLY A 134 1.81 9.71 -11.53
N GLY A 135 1.87 8.37 -11.46
CA GLY A 135 3.10 7.60 -11.58
C GLY A 135 3.93 7.52 -10.29
N GLU A 136 3.44 8.08 -9.18
CA GLU A 136 4.10 8.12 -7.88
C GLU A 136 3.84 6.83 -7.08
N LEU A 137 4.39 5.71 -7.57
CA LEU A 137 4.12 4.36 -7.05
C LEU A 137 4.52 4.19 -5.56
N GLU A 138 5.58 4.85 -5.09
CA GLU A 138 6.01 4.79 -3.69
C GLU A 138 5.02 5.49 -2.74
N LEU A 139 4.51 6.67 -3.17
CA LEU A 139 3.48 7.38 -2.44
C LEU A 139 2.17 6.59 -2.45
N SER A 140 1.78 6.03 -3.61
CA SER A 140 0.61 5.15 -3.73
C SER A 140 0.68 3.97 -2.75
N GLU A 141 1.82 3.28 -2.63
CA GLU A 141 1.96 2.18 -1.66
C GLU A 141 1.80 2.68 -0.21
N THR A 142 2.39 3.83 0.11
CA THR A 142 2.26 4.42 1.45
C THR A 142 0.81 4.76 1.77
N HIS A 143 0.06 5.32 0.83
CA HIS A 143 -1.34 5.66 1.01
C HIS A 143 -2.27 4.45 1.00
N TYR A 144 -1.93 3.37 0.28
CA TYR A 144 -2.61 2.08 0.39
C TYR A 144 -2.55 1.52 1.82
N VAL A 145 -1.42 1.68 2.52
CA VAL A 145 -1.29 1.27 3.93
C VAL A 145 -2.23 2.09 4.82
N ASN A 146 -2.32 3.40 4.60
CA ASN A 146 -3.22 4.28 5.35
C ASN A 146 -4.68 3.93 5.09
N GLU A 147 -5.06 3.67 3.84
CA GLU A 147 -6.38 3.18 3.47
C GLU A 147 -6.71 1.86 4.18
N ARG A 148 -5.79 0.89 4.17
CA ARG A 148 -5.96 -0.40 4.86
C ARG A 148 -6.14 -0.20 6.37
N ASN A 149 -5.33 0.65 6.99
CA ASN A 149 -5.43 0.94 8.43
C ASN A 149 -6.78 1.58 8.77
N ALA A 150 -7.24 2.54 7.96
CA ALA A 150 -8.55 3.17 8.13
C ALA A 150 -9.70 2.16 7.95
N ARG A 151 -9.60 1.22 7.00
CA ARG A 151 -10.57 0.13 6.80
C ARG A 151 -10.58 -0.84 7.97
N LEU A 152 -9.41 -1.15 8.53
CA LEU A 152 -9.30 -1.97 9.75
C LEU A 152 -9.99 -1.30 10.94
N ALA A 153 -9.76 0.00 11.15
CA ALA A 153 -10.43 0.76 12.21
C ALA A 153 -11.95 0.80 11.99
N TRP A 154 -12.40 1.07 10.77
CA TRP A 154 -13.83 1.06 10.43
C TRP A 154 -14.49 -0.30 10.65
N ALA A 155 -13.84 -1.39 10.26
CA ALA A 155 -14.34 -2.74 10.47
C ALA A 155 -14.43 -3.11 11.96
N LYS A 156 -13.44 -2.69 12.76
CA LYS A 156 -13.49 -2.84 14.23
C LYS A 156 -14.70 -2.12 14.83
N MET A 157 -15.00 -0.90 14.38
CA MET A 157 -16.17 -0.15 14.83
C MET A 157 -17.48 -0.89 14.50
N GLN A 158 -17.54 -1.60 13.36
CA GLN A 158 -18.68 -2.44 12.99
C GLN A 158 -18.75 -3.79 13.74
N GLY A 159 -17.83 -4.06 14.68
CA GLY A 159 -17.73 -5.36 15.36
C GLY A 159 -17.22 -6.50 14.45
N LYS A 160 -16.72 -6.19 13.25
CA LYS A 160 -16.20 -7.19 12.30
C LYS A 160 -14.71 -7.42 12.55
N GLN A 161 -14.27 -8.67 12.47
CA GLN A 161 -12.85 -9.01 12.45
C GLN A 161 -12.40 -9.33 11.02
N PRO A 162 -11.87 -8.36 10.27
CA PRO A 162 -11.44 -8.60 8.91
C PRO A 162 -10.09 -9.34 8.91
N LEU A 163 -10.13 -10.67 8.95
CA LEU A 163 -8.95 -11.54 8.89
C LEU A 163 -8.08 -11.23 7.64
N PHE A 164 -8.72 -10.94 6.50
CA PHE A 164 -8.03 -10.62 5.24
C PHE A 164 -7.41 -9.21 5.15
N LEU A 165 -7.89 -8.24 5.94
CA LEU A 165 -7.26 -6.90 5.99
C LEU A 165 -6.07 -6.86 6.96
N ARG A 166 -5.95 -7.87 7.85
CA ARG A 166 -4.81 -8.06 8.74
C ARG A 166 -3.64 -8.80 8.08
N THR A 167 -3.82 -9.31 6.86
CA THR A 167 -2.76 -10.02 6.15
C THR A 167 -1.54 -9.10 6.03
N PRO A 168 -0.37 -9.54 6.51
CA PRO A 168 0.77 -8.66 6.72
C PRO A 168 1.23 -8.01 5.42
N LYS A 169 1.80 -6.81 5.57
CA LYS A 169 2.51 -6.03 4.55
C LYS A 169 3.52 -6.87 3.73
N ALA A 170 3.89 -8.06 4.21
CA ALA A 170 4.68 -9.06 3.50
C ALA A 170 4.21 -9.23 2.05
N THR A 171 2.89 -9.30 1.78
CA THR A 171 2.39 -9.48 0.41
C THR A 171 2.52 -8.27 -0.51
N SER A 172 2.55 -7.04 0.03
CA SER A 172 2.82 -5.83 -0.79
C SER A 172 4.33 -5.58 -0.95
N ILE A 173 5.13 -5.88 0.08
CA ILE A 173 6.60 -5.76 0.08
C ILE A 173 7.24 -6.70 -0.94
N PHE A 174 6.60 -7.83 -1.27
CA PHE A 174 7.11 -8.77 -2.27
C PHE A 174 7.32 -8.16 -3.65
N ALA A 175 6.76 -6.98 -3.90
CA ALA A 175 6.84 -6.28 -5.16
C ALA A 175 7.76 -5.04 -5.14
N THR A 176 8.13 -4.48 -3.99
CA THR A 176 8.65 -3.09 -3.95
C THR A 176 10.10 -2.94 -3.47
N ASP A 177 10.69 -3.95 -2.82
CA ASP A 177 12.07 -3.87 -2.30
C ASP A 177 12.89 -5.13 -2.64
N ILE A 178 13.63 -5.08 -3.76
CA ILE A 178 14.44 -6.19 -4.30
C ILE A 178 15.37 -6.81 -3.24
N PRO A 179 16.19 -6.05 -2.47
CA PRO A 179 17.11 -6.64 -1.50
C PRO A 179 16.39 -7.33 -0.32
N ARG A 180 15.22 -6.85 0.10
CA ARG A 180 14.43 -7.55 1.12
C ARG A 180 13.80 -8.83 0.59
N TRP A 181 13.36 -8.82 -0.67
CA TRP A 181 12.84 -10.01 -1.32
C TRP A 181 13.93 -11.07 -1.52
N THR A 182 15.13 -10.69 -1.97
CA THR A 182 16.26 -11.64 -2.09
C THR A 182 16.71 -12.19 -0.73
N ALA A 183 16.67 -11.38 0.32
CA ALA A 183 16.92 -11.85 1.69
C ALA A 183 15.85 -12.86 2.15
N TRP A 184 14.57 -12.62 1.86
CA TRP A 184 13.51 -13.57 2.19
C TRP A 184 13.62 -14.86 1.37
N GLY A 185 13.85 -14.74 0.06
CA GLY A 185 14.06 -15.88 -0.85
C GLY A 185 15.25 -16.74 -0.44
N SER A 186 16.38 -16.12 -0.06
CA SER A 186 17.54 -16.85 0.46
C SER A 186 17.25 -17.53 1.81
N GLY A 187 16.46 -16.91 2.69
CA GLY A 187 16.00 -17.55 3.92
C GLY A 187 15.16 -18.80 3.66
N VAL A 188 14.23 -18.73 2.71
CA VAL A 188 13.41 -19.88 2.28
C VAL A 188 14.28 -21.00 1.71
N LEU A 189 15.25 -20.66 0.84
CA LEU A 189 16.24 -21.59 0.29
C LEU A 189 16.98 -22.35 1.39
N VAL A 190 17.49 -21.64 2.40
CA VAL A 190 18.22 -22.25 3.51
C VAL A 190 17.31 -23.17 4.34
N VAL A 191 16.10 -22.71 4.70
CA VAL A 191 15.18 -23.50 5.53
C VAL A 191 14.79 -24.81 4.86
N PHE A 192 14.37 -24.77 3.59
CA PHE A 192 14.01 -26.00 2.86
C PHE A 192 15.20 -26.92 2.64
N THR A 193 16.39 -26.37 2.36
CA THR A 193 17.62 -27.16 2.23
C THR A 193 17.91 -27.95 3.52
N LEU A 194 17.82 -27.29 4.68
CA LEU A 194 18.04 -27.93 5.98
C LEU A 194 16.94 -28.95 6.32
N LEU A 195 15.68 -28.67 5.95
CA LEU A 195 14.58 -29.60 6.14
C LEU A 195 14.76 -30.87 5.30
N TYR A 196 15.17 -30.75 4.03
CA TYR A 196 15.42 -31.93 3.19
C TYR A 196 16.63 -32.74 3.66
N GLU A 197 17.69 -32.08 4.11
CA GLU A 197 18.81 -32.77 4.76
C GLU A 197 18.36 -33.53 6.01
N LEU A 198 17.50 -32.93 6.83
CA LEU A 198 16.91 -33.59 8.00
C LEU A 198 16.03 -34.79 7.58
N PHE A 199 15.17 -34.62 6.59
CA PHE A 199 14.29 -35.69 6.11
C PHE A 199 15.07 -36.86 5.52
N PHE A 200 16.16 -36.58 4.81
CA PHE A 200 17.06 -37.63 4.33
C PHE A 200 17.69 -38.41 5.49
N ARG A 201 18.22 -37.71 6.52
CA ARG A 201 18.80 -38.36 7.71
C ARG A 201 17.79 -39.16 8.52
N LEU A 202 16.54 -38.73 8.54
CA LEU A 202 15.42 -39.44 9.18
C LEU A 202 14.85 -40.57 8.32
N GLN A 203 15.41 -40.81 7.12
CA GLN A 203 14.92 -41.81 6.16
C GLN A 203 13.47 -41.56 5.71
N TRP A 204 13.05 -40.30 5.69
CA TRP A 204 11.74 -39.88 5.19
C TRP A 204 11.74 -39.59 3.68
N LEU A 205 12.94 -39.59 3.08
CA LEU A 205 13.19 -39.52 1.65
C LEU A 205 13.82 -40.84 1.22
N GLU A 206 13.14 -41.57 0.33
CA GLU A 206 13.61 -42.85 -0.19
C GLU A 206 13.86 -42.77 -1.70
N PRO A 207 14.79 -43.56 -2.26
CA PRO A 207 15.03 -43.60 -3.70
C PRO A 207 13.75 -43.92 -4.49
N LEU A 208 13.58 -43.23 -5.61
CA LEU A 208 12.43 -43.42 -6.49
C LEU A 208 12.62 -44.69 -7.35
N GLY A 209 11.89 -45.74 -7.01
CA GLY A 209 11.88 -47.00 -7.76
C GLY A 209 13.20 -47.78 -7.69
N ASN A 210 13.49 -48.57 -8.73
CA ASN A 210 14.70 -49.40 -8.79
C ASN A 210 15.92 -48.66 -9.40
N THR A 211 15.92 -47.34 -9.40
CA THR A 211 17.04 -46.56 -9.90
C THR A 211 18.18 -46.57 -8.88
N THR A 212 19.42 -46.66 -9.33
CA THR A 212 20.59 -46.42 -8.46
C THR A 212 20.67 -44.90 -8.23
N PRO A 213 20.30 -44.39 -7.05
CA PRO A 213 20.31 -42.96 -6.83
C PRO A 213 21.74 -42.44 -6.80
N SER A 214 21.91 -41.17 -7.15
CA SER A 214 23.15 -40.46 -6.86
C SER A 214 23.42 -40.44 -5.36
N VAL A 215 24.72 -40.45 -5.01
CA VAL A 215 25.15 -40.37 -3.61
C VAL A 215 24.65 -39.06 -3.02
N TRP A 216 23.95 -39.14 -1.88
CA TRP A 216 23.51 -37.94 -1.16
C TRP A 216 24.72 -37.19 -0.57
N ILE A 217 24.96 -35.98 -1.07
CA ILE A 217 26.01 -35.09 -0.59
C ILE A 217 25.37 -34.13 0.42
N PRO A 218 25.85 -34.07 1.67
CA PRO A 218 25.27 -33.23 2.71
C PRO A 218 25.11 -31.78 2.24
N VAL A 219 23.95 -31.18 2.53
CA VAL A 219 23.58 -29.80 2.14
C VAL A 219 23.36 -29.62 0.63
N TRP A 220 24.27 -30.10 -0.22
CA TRP A 220 24.17 -29.98 -1.67
C TRP A 220 22.97 -30.72 -2.26
N SER A 221 22.75 -31.97 -1.83
CA SER A 221 21.59 -32.74 -2.26
C SER A 221 20.28 -32.15 -1.73
N GLY A 222 20.28 -31.60 -0.52
CA GLY A 222 19.12 -30.87 0.02
C GLY A 222 18.80 -29.59 -0.77
N PHE A 223 19.82 -28.84 -1.19
CA PHE A 223 19.68 -27.64 -2.01
C PHE A 223 19.19 -27.98 -3.43
N TYR A 224 19.78 -29.01 -4.05
CA TYR A 224 19.35 -29.53 -5.34
C TYR A 224 17.88 -29.99 -5.31
N TYR A 225 17.52 -30.74 -4.27
CA TYR A 225 16.14 -31.19 -4.05
C TYR A 225 15.19 -29.99 -3.94
N MET A 226 15.57 -29.00 -3.13
CA MET A 226 14.79 -27.78 -2.94
C MET A 226 14.56 -27.05 -4.27
N ILE A 227 15.60 -26.83 -5.08
CA ILE A 227 15.46 -26.15 -6.37
C ILE A 227 14.51 -26.92 -7.29
N ASN A 228 14.70 -28.23 -7.44
CA ASN A 228 13.89 -29.02 -8.37
C ASN A 228 12.41 -29.05 -7.97
N VAL A 229 12.11 -29.10 -6.68
CA VAL A 229 10.74 -29.02 -6.18
C VAL A 229 10.17 -27.61 -6.34
N THR A 230 10.94 -26.57 -6.01
CA THR A 230 10.49 -25.16 -6.10
C THR A 230 10.22 -24.76 -7.55
N SER A 231 11.08 -25.19 -8.48
CA SER A 231 10.94 -24.94 -9.92
C SER A 231 9.97 -25.90 -10.61
N SER A 232 9.33 -26.82 -9.86
CA SER A 232 8.41 -27.83 -10.40
C SER A 232 9.01 -28.69 -11.53
N LEU A 233 10.32 -28.87 -11.54
CA LEU A 233 11.04 -29.60 -12.59
C LEU A 233 10.87 -31.12 -12.47
N ALA A 234 10.41 -31.62 -11.31
CA ALA A 234 10.21 -33.04 -11.02
C ALA A 234 11.45 -33.94 -11.26
N LEU A 235 12.65 -33.35 -11.38
CA LEU A 235 13.93 -34.05 -11.51
C LEU A 235 14.45 -34.51 -10.14
N VAL A 236 13.67 -35.34 -9.46
CA VAL A 236 13.94 -35.72 -8.08
C VAL A 236 14.12 -37.23 -7.99
N GLU A 237 15.31 -37.65 -7.55
CA GLU A 237 15.67 -39.07 -7.40
C GLU A 237 15.14 -39.70 -6.10
N TYR A 238 14.66 -38.87 -5.16
CA TYR A 238 14.13 -39.30 -3.87
C TYR A 238 12.67 -38.87 -3.68
N GLN A 239 11.80 -39.78 -3.26
CA GLN A 239 10.41 -39.51 -2.98
C GLN A 239 10.13 -39.36 -1.48
N PRO A 240 9.22 -38.45 -1.08
CA PRO A 240 8.80 -38.30 0.30
C PRO A 240 7.84 -39.43 0.70
N VAL A 241 8.26 -40.28 1.64
CA VAL A 241 7.44 -41.40 2.15
C VAL A 241 6.65 -41.03 3.41
N HIS A 242 7.15 -40.07 4.19
CA HIS A 242 6.50 -39.63 5.42
C HIS A 242 5.49 -38.49 5.16
N PRO A 243 4.28 -38.50 5.76
CA PRO A 243 3.24 -37.50 5.49
C PRO A 243 3.66 -36.06 5.81
N ILE A 244 4.49 -35.86 6.85
CA ILE A 244 5.04 -34.53 7.17
C ILE A 244 5.99 -34.06 6.05
N CYS A 245 6.82 -34.96 5.54
CA CYS A 245 7.73 -34.66 4.43
C CYS A 245 6.92 -34.29 3.17
N GLN A 246 5.85 -35.02 2.88
CA GLN A 246 4.94 -34.73 1.75
C GLN A 246 4.29 -33.36 1.89
N ALA A 247 3.79 -33.01 3.08
CA ALA A 247 3.21 -31.69 3.33
C ALA A 247 4.22 -30.55 3.12
N VAL A 248 5.47 -30.75 3.56
CA VAL A 248 6.55 -29.77 3.36
C VAL A 248 6.95 -29.66 1.89
N VAL A 249 7.00 -30.76 1.15
CA VAL A 249 7.22 -30.75 -0.31
C VAL A 249 6.08 -30.00 -1.03
N MET A 250 4.82 -30.25 -0.68
CA MET A 250 3.68 -29.51 -1.23
C MET A 250 3.76 -28.02 -0.92
N LEU A 251 4.11 -27.65 0.31
CA LEU A 251 4.31 -26.26 0.69
C LEU A 251 5.42 -25.60 -0.13
N ASN A 252 6.52 -26.31 -0.39
CA ASN A 252 7.61 -25.82 -1.22
C ASN A 252 7.16 -25.51 -2.66
N VAL A 253 6.31 -26.37 -3.24
CA VAL A 253 5.71 -26.14 -4.57
C VAL A 253 4.85 -24.87 -4.57
N ILE A 254 3.99 -24.69 -3.55
CA ILE A 254 3.17 -23.47 -3.42
C ILE A 254 4.05 -22.22 -3.33
N VAL A 255 5.12 -22.28 -2.54
CA VAL A 255 6.10 -21.19 -2.41
C VAL A 255 6.81 -20.92 -3.75
N GLY A 256 7.15 -21.95 -4.51
CA GLY A 256 7.69 -21.81 -5.86
C GLY A 256 6.77 -21.05 -6.82
N TYR A 257 5.48 -21.37 -6.84
CA TYR A 257 4.50 -20.63 -7.63
C TYR A 257 4.34 -19.18 -7.19
N LEU A 258 4.40 -18.91 -5.88
CA LEU A 258 4.40 -17.54 -5.36
C LEU A 258 5.63 -16.77 -5.87
N PHE A 259 6.82 -17.38 -5.83
CA PHE A 259 8.03 -16.75 -6.37
C PHE A 259 7.94 -16.48 -7.87
N LEU A 260 7.37 -17.41 -8.64
CA LEU A 260 7.19 -17.24 -10.08
C LEU A 260 6.25 -16.07 -10.38
N GLY A 261 5.11 -15.97 -9.69
CA GLY A 261 4.17 -14.85 -9.86
C GLY A 261 4.80 -13.50 -9.51
N ILE A 262 5.59 -13.45 -8.43
CA ILE A 262 6.31 -12.25 -8.01
C ILE A 262 7.40 -11.88 -9.03
N GLY A 263 8.18 -12.86 -9.51
CA GLY A 263 9.24 -12.66 -10.48
C GLY A 263 8.73 -12.05 -11.79
N ILE A 264 7.61 -12.55 -12.32
CA ILE A 264 6.94 -11.98 -13.49
C ILE A 264 6.54 -10.51 -13.24
N GLY A 265 6.00 -10.21 -12.05
CA GLY A 265 5.61 -8.85 -11.67
C GLY A 265 6.77 -7.87 -11.48
N ILE A 266 7.98 -8.34 -11.16
CA ILE A 266 9.19 -7.51 -11.10
C ILE A 266 9.70 -7.22 -12.52
N VAL A 267 9.84 -8.26 -13.36
CA VAL A 267 10.30 -8.11 -14.75
C VAL A 267 9.36 -7.20 -15.54
N GLY A 268 8.05 -7.36 -15.39
CA GLY A 268 7.06 -6.52 -16.06
C GLY A 268 7.16 -5.04 -15.71
N ARG A 269 7.55 -4.70 -14.47
CA ARG A 269 7.76 -3.31 -14.06
C ARG A 269 9.07 -2.74 -14.59
N MET A 270 10.15 -3.53 -14.61
CA MET A 270 11.42 -3.11 -15.20
C MET A 270 11.29 -2.79 -16.69
N THR A 271 10.44 -3.50 -17.42
CA THR A 271 10.18 -3.25 -18.85
C THR A 271 9.29 -2.02 -19.12
N GLN A 272 8.56 -1.51 -18.13
CA GLN A 272 7.74 -0.30 -18.27
C GLN A 272 8.48 0.99 -17.90
N THR A 273 9.57 0.87 -17.12
CA THR A 273 10.45 1.99 -16.75
C THR A 273 11.53 2.32 -17.79
N HIS A 274 11.53 1.61 -18.93
CA HIS A 274 12.42 1.83 -20.08
C HIS A 274 11.60 2.24 -21.30
#